data_AF-A0A7W8NA92-F1
#
_entry.id   AF-A0A7W8NA92-F1
#
_cell.length_a   1.000
_cell.length_b   1.000
_cell.length_c   1.000
_cell.angle_alpha   90.00
_cell.angle_beta   90.00
_cell.angle_gamma   90.00
#
_symmetry.space_group_name_H-M   'P 1'
#
loop_
_entity.id
_entity.type
_entity.pdbx_description
1 polymer ?
#
loop_
_entity_poly.entity_id
_entity_poly.type
_entity_poly.pdbx_seq_one_letter_code
_entity_poly.pdbx_strand_id
1 'polypeptide(L)'
;MDAKHWMEELNKNQILRNVQKLLETQTEKGIEKYGTTVNPSDYTLVGWLEHLQQEMIDAIVYCEVLKFKYSHLIAVEKLNSDVNAE
;
A
#
# COMPACT_ATOMS: atom_id res chain seq x y z
N MET A 1 -27.78 9.02 -12.49
CA MET A 1 -26.30 9.13 -12.57
C MET A 1 -25.77 7.82 -13.11
N ASP A 2 -24.87 7.89 -14.09
CA ASP A 2 -24.28 6.72 -14.74
C ASP A 2 -22.82 6.51 -14.29
N ALA A 3 -22.22 5.41 -14.72
CA ALA A 3 -20.83 5.08 -14.39
C ALA A 3 -19.84 6.16 -14.88
N LYS A 4 -20.14 6.82 -16.00
CA LYS A 4 -19.30 7.86 -16.58
C LYS A 4 -19.20 9.05 -15.63
N HIS A 5 -20.32 9.47 -15.04
CA HIS A 5 -20.34 10.55 -14.05
C HIS A 5 -19.44 10.26 -12.84
N TRP A 6 -19.54 9.07 -12.25
CA TRP A 6 -18.70 8.70 -11.09
C TRP A 6 -17.21 8.62 -11.44
N MET A 7 -16.88 8.12 -12.63
CA MET A 7 -15.49 8.11 -13.09
C MET A 7 -14.95 9.52 -13.27
N GLU A 8 -15.78 10.46 -13.71
CA GLU A 8 -15.40 11.87 -13.85
C GLU A 8 -15.12 12.51 -12.49
N GLU A 9 -15.95 12.25 -11.48
CA GLU A 9 -15.75 12.74 -10.11
C GLU A 9 -14.51 12.14 -9.44
N LEU A 10 -14.28 10.83 -9.58
CA LEU A 10 -13.08 10.17 -9.03
C LEU A 10 -11.80 10.73 -9.66
N ASN A 11 -11.80 11.03 -10.97
CA ASN A 11 -10.65 11.56 -11.69
C ASN A 11 -10.30 13.02 -11.34
N LYS A 12 -11.27 13.82 -10.87
CA LYS A 12 -11.00 15.19 -10.40
C LYS A 12 -10.17 15.21 -9.13
N ASN A 13 -10.23 14.17 -8.31
CA ASN A 13 -9.46 14.06 -7.07
C ASN A 13 -8.19 13.24 -7.31
N GLN A 14 -7.02 13.90 -7.23
CA GLN A 14 -5.73 13.25 -7.47
C GLN A 14 -5.44 12.08 -6.52
N ILE A 15 -5.90 12.14 -5.27
CA ILE A 15 -5.70 11.04 -4.30
C ILE A 15 -6.52 9.82 -4.72
N LEU A 16 -7.80 10.01 -5.06
CA LEU A 16 -8.66 8.91 -5.49
C LEU A 16 -8.16 8.29 -6.80
N ARG A 17 -7.71 9.11 -7.74
CA ARG A 17 -7.07 8.64 -8.98
C ARG A 17 -5.79 7.83 -8.71
N ASN A 18 -4.99 8.20 -7.72
CA ASN A 18 -3.80 7.43 -7.34
C ASN A 18 -4.18 6.07 -6.76
N VAL A 19 -5.22 6.00 -5.93
CA VAL A 19 -5.72 4.72 -5.39
C VAL A 19 -6.22 3.80 -6.50
N GLN A 20 -6.93 4.33 -7.50
CA GLN A 20 -7.36 3.56 -8.67
C GLN A 20 -6.17 2.95 -9.42
N LYS A 21 -5.13 3.76 -9.68
CA LYS A 21 -3.91 3.25 -10.34
C LYS A 21 -3.21 2.16 -9.54
N LEU A 22 -3.17 2.28 -8.21
CA LEU A 22 -2.60 1.24 -7.36
C LEU A 22 -3.38 -0.07 -7.49
N LEU A 23 -4.72 -0.01 -7.51
CA LEU A 23 -5.56 -1.19 -7.73
C LEU A 23 -5.31 -1.83 -9.09
N GLU A 24 -5.24 -1.03 -10.16
CA GLU A 24 -4.94 -1.49 -11.52
C GLU A 24 -3.58 -2.19 -11.58
N THR A 25 -2.52 -1.54 -11.09
CA THR A 25 -1.16 -2.11 -11.07
C THR A 25 -1.07 -3.39 -10.25
N GLN A 26 -1.74 -3.46 -9.10
CA GLN A 26 -1.74 -4.68 -8.29
C GLN A 26 -2.52 -5.82 -8.96
N THR A 27 -3.61 -5.49 -9.66
CA THR A 27 -4.36 -6.47 -10.45
C THR A 27 -3.53 -7.02 -11.61
N GLU A 28 -2.82 -6.15 -12.34
CA GLU A 28 -1.91 -6.53 -13.43
C GLU A 28 -0.83 -7.49 -12.94
N LYS A 29 -0.12 -7.16 -11.85
CA LYS A 29 0.87 -8.05 -11.23
C LYS A 29 0.26 -9.39 -10.80
N GLY A 30 -0.96 -9.38 -10.29
CA GLY A 30 -1.69 -10.60 -9.91
C GLY A 30 -1.96 -11.50 -11.12
N ILE A 31 -2.44 -10.91 -12.22
CA ILE A 31 -2.68 -11.62 -13.48
C ILE A 31 -1.36 -12.16 -14.05
N GLU A 32 -0.28 -11.38 -14.05
CA GLU A 32 1.04 -11.83 -14.50
C GLU A 32 1.56 -13.03 -13.68
N LYS A 33 1.32 -13.01 -12.36
CA LYS A 33 1.81 -14.05 -11.44
C LYS A 33 0.96 -15.32 -11.46
N TYR A 34 -0.37 -15.20 -11.52
CA TYR A 34 -1.31 -16.31 -11.32
C TYR A 34 -2.13 -16.65 -12.57
N GLY A 35 -2.04 -15.87 -13.64
CA GLY A 35 -2.80 -16.05 -14.89
C GLY A 35 -4.28 -15.66 -14.80
N THR A 36 -4.75 -15.18 -13.65
CA THR A 36 -6.16 -14.80 -13.42
C THR A 36 -6.25 -13.67 -12.38
N THR A 37 -7.40 -13.00 -12.34
CA THR A 37 -7.78 -12.14 -11.22
C THR A 37 -8.24 -12.97 -10.02
N VAL A 38 -8.35 -12.31 -8.87
CA VAL A 38 -8.92 -12.86 -7.63
C VAL A 38 -10.30 -13.48 -7.92
N ASN A 39 -10.45 -14.78 -7.71
CA ASN A 39 -11.74 -15.45 -7.79
C ASN A 39 -12.25 -15.74 -6.36
N PRO A 40 -13.43 -15.25 -5.97
CA PRO A 40 -13.98 -15.47 -4.63
C PRO A 40 -14.08 -16.94 -4.20
N SER A 41 -14.10 -17.87 -5.16
CA SER A 41 -14.18 -19.32 -4.93
C SER A 41 -12.83 -19.98 -4.69
N ASP A 42 -11.71 -19.25 -4.80
CA ASP A 42 -10.36 -19.81 -4.65
C ASP A 42 -10.07 -20.29 -3.22
N TYR A 43 -10.74 -19.70 -2.22
CA TYR A 43 -10.55 -20.03 -0.81
C TYR A 43 -11.88 -20.19 -0.07
N THR A 44 -11.83 -20.98 1.01
CA THR A 44 -12.88 -20.98 2.04
C THR A 44 -12.84 -19.66 2.82
N LEU A 45 -13.88 -19.37 3.62
CA LEU A 45 -13.86 -18.21 4.52
C LEU A 45 -12.60 -18.17 5.41
N VAL A 46 -12.20 -19.32 5.96
CA VAL A 46 -11.00 -19.41 6.81
C VAL A 46 -9.74 -19.11 5.99
N GLY A 47 -9.62 -19.66 4.78
CA GLY A 47 -8.48 -19.36 3.90
C GLY A 47 -8.38 -17.88 3.55
N TRP A 48 -9.51 -17.22 3.25
CA TRP A 48 -9.54 -15.77 3.04
C TRP A 48 -9.06 -14.98 4.28
N LEU A 49 -9.46 -15.40 5.48
CA LEU A 49 -9.03 -14.76 6.72
C LEU A 49 -7.53 -15.01 6.99
N GLU A 50 -7.01 -16.20 6.70
CA GLU A 50 -5.59 -16.52 6.83
C GLU A 50 -4.74 -15.67 5.87
N HIS A 51 -5.16 -15.51 4.62
CA HIS A 51 -4.49 -14.61 3.66
C HIS A 51 -4.52 -13.16 4.14
N LEU A 52 -5.66 -12.68 4.63
CA LEU A 52 -5.75 -11.34 5.21
C LEU A 52 -4.80 -11.17 6.41
N GLN A 53 -4.70 -12.17 7.29
CA GLN A 53 -3.77 -12.14 8.42
C GLN A 53 -2.32 -12.01 7.96
N GLN A 54 -1.91 -12.74 6.91
CA GLN A 54 -0.58 -12.65 6.34
C GLN A 54 -0.30 -11.24 5.79
N GLU A 55 -1.21 -10.68 5.01
CA GLU A 55 -1.08 -9.31 4.46
C GLU A 55 -1.04 -8.25 5.58
N MET A 56 -1.79 -8.44 6.67
CA MET A 56 -1.73 -7.56 7.83
C MET A 56 -0.37 -7.63 8.56
N ILE A 57 0.26 -8.81 8.61
CA ILE A 57 1.61 -8.96 9.16
C ILE A 57 2.61 -8.20 8.28
N ASP A 58 2.52 -8.30 6.96
CA ASP A 58 3.38 -7.54 6.04
C ASP A 58 3.24 -6.02 6.25
N ALA A 59 2.01 -5.54 6.49
CA ALA A 59 1.78 -4.13 6.84
C ALA A 59 2.45 -3.74 8.17
N ILE A 60 2.40 -4.60 9.20
CA ILE A 60 3.07 -4.39 10.48
C ILE A 60 4.59 -4.33 10.30
N VAL A 61 5.17 -5.20 9.46
CA VAL A 61 6.61 -5.16 9.12
C VAL A 61 6.98 -3.82 8.51
N TYR A 62 6.18 -3.29 7.58
CA TYR A 62 6.42 -1.95 7.03
C TYR A 62 6.35 -0.85 8.09
N CYS A 63 5.42 -0.91 9.04
CA CYS A 63 5.37 0.04 10.15
C CYS A 63 6.67 0.01 10.98
N GLU A 64 7.19 -1.16 11.33
CA GLU A 64 8.45 -1.28 12.09
C GLU A 64 9.65 -0.74 11.30
N VAL A 65 9.74 -1.04 10.01
CA VAL A 65 10.79 -0.50 9.14
C VAL A 65 10.72 1.04 9.09
N LEU A 66 9.53 1.62 8.94
CA LEU A 66 9.35 3.06 8.89
C LEU A 66 9.71 3.73 10.22
N LYS A 67 9.30 3.16 11.35
CA LYS A 67 9.71 3.61 12.69
C LYS A 67 11.23 3.62 12.83
N PHE A 68 11.89 2.54 12.45
CA PHE A 68 13.35 2.44 12.47
C PHE A 68 14.03 3.51 11.61
N LYS A 69 13.59 3.66 10.35
CA LYS A 69 14.13 4.67 9.42
C LYS A 69 13.94 6.08 9.97
N TYR A 70 12.79 6.39 10.53
CA TYR A 70 12.51 7.69 11.12
C TYR A 70 13.42 7.98 12.33
N SER A 71 13.57 7.02 13.26
CA SER A 71 14.49 7.15 14.39
C SER A 71 15.93 7.38 13.95
N HIS A 72 16.38 6.69 12.89
CA HIS A 72 17.71 6.88 12.32
C HIS A 72 17.87 8.28 11.70
N LEU A 73 16.90 8.77 10.93
CA LEU A 73 16.91 10.12 10.36
C LEU A 73 17.05 11.19 11.45
N ILE A 74 16.25 11.09 12.52
CA ILE A 74 16.32 12.04 13.65
C ILE A 74 17.68 12.00 14.35
N ALA A 75 18.30 10.82 14.48
CA ALA A 75 19.64 10.70 15.06
C ALA A 75 20.70 11.39 14.19
N VAL A 76 20.62 11.23 12.86
CA VAL A 76 21.53 11.88 11.90
C VAL A 76 21.36 13.39 11.90
N GLU A 77 20.11 13.89 11.93
CA GLU A 77 19.82 15.32 11.98
C GLU A 77 20.43 15.98 13.23
N LYS A 78 20.34 15.32 14.40
CA LYS A 78 20.95 15.81 15.65
C LYS A 78 22.48 15.85 15.57
N LEU A 79 23.11 14.78 15.08
CA LEU A 79 24.57 14.75 14.92
C LEU A 79 25.05 15.88 13.99
N ASN A 80 24.31 16.14 12.91
CA ASN A 80 24.65 17.22 11.98
C ASN A 80 24.43 18.61 12.59
N SER A 81 23.42 18.81 13.45
CA SER A 81 23.24 20.09 14.13
C SER A 81 24.35 20.36 15.13
N ASP A 82 24.80 19.33 15.84
CA ASP A 82 25.83 19.46 16.87
C ASP A 82 27.20 19.79 16.26
N VAL A 83 27.56 19.15 15.12
CA VAL A 83 28.80 19.42 14.38
C VAL A 83 28.84 20.84 13.81
N ASN A 84 27.70 21.41 13.42
CA ASN A 84 27.63 22.77 12.85
C ASN A 84 27.52 23.88 13.92
N ALA A 85 27.38 23.51 15.21
CA ALA A 85 27.30 24.42 16.33
C ALA A 85 28.66 24.67 17.02
N GLU A 86 29.69 23.86 16.70
CA GLU A 86 31.10 24.02 17.09
C GLU A 86 31.91 24.78 16.03
#